data_AF-A0A1I5ZVF8-F1
#
_entry.id   AF-A0A1I5ZVF8-F1
#
_cell.length_a   1.000
_cell.length_b   1.000
_cell.length_c   1.000
_cell.angle_alpha   90.00
_cell.angle_beta   90.00
_cell.angle_gamma   90.00
#
_symmetry.space_group_name_H-M   'P 1'
#
loop_
_entity.id
_entity.type
_entity.pdbx_description
1 polymer ?
#
loop_
_entity_poly.entity_id
_entity_poly.type
_entity_poly.pdbx_seq_one_letter_code
_entity_poly.pdbx_strand_id
1 'polypeptide(L)' 'MDKVTCIAFILYHSSDDNTIRDFAIKLLNGDVSLREATDNRLSSLIAMAEFQYKKKKPNSLDIQNFADEFMLVEV' A
#
# COMPACT_ATOMS: atom_id res chain seq x y z
N MET A 1 0.94 -10.39 8.15
CA MET A 1 0.85 -9.04 7.59
C MET A 1 -0.58 -8.57 7.64
N ASP A 2 -0.79 -7.34 8.12
CA ASP A 2 -2.10 -6.70 8.21
C ASP A 2 -2.62 -6.27 6.84
N LYS A 3 -3.90 -5.90 6.79
CA LYS A 3 -4.59 -5.51 5.55
C LYS A 3 -3.98 -4.26 4.92
N VAL A 4 -3.54 -3.28 5.73
CA VAL A 4 -3.03 -2.00 5.25
C VAL A 4 -1.70 -2.21 4.53
N THR A 5 -0.79 -2.97 5.14
CA THR A 5 0.49 -3.36 4.52
C THR A 5 0.28 -4.09 3.19
N CYS A 6 -0.70 -4.99 3.11
CA CYS A 6 -1.03 -5.67 1.85
C CYS A 6 -1.56 -4.70 0.77
N ILE A 7 -2.36 -3.70 1.15
CA ILE A 7 -2.89 -2.70 0.22
C ILE A 7 -1.78 -1.76 -0.24
N ALA A 8 -0.91 -1.31 0.67
CA ALA A 8 0.27 -0.52 0.35
C ALA A 8 1.15 -1.24 -0.69
N PHE A 9 1.45 -2.51 -0.46
CA PHE A 9 2.19 -3.35 -1.42
C PHE A 9 1.52 -3.36 -2.80
N ILE A 10 0.21 -3.63 -2.87
CA ILE A 10 -0.52 -3.68 -4.13
C ILE A 10 -0.49 -2.33 -4.83
N LEU A 11 -0.70 -1.23 -4.11
CA LEU A 11 -0.65 0.12 -4.67
C LEU A 11 0.71 0.44 -5.27
N TYR A 12 1.79 0.18 -4.52
CA TYR A 12 3.16 0.43 -4.93
C TYR A 12 3.53 -0.29 -6.24
N HIS A 13 3.10 -1.55 -6.39
CA HIS A 13 3.38 -2.36 -7.57
C HIS A 13 2.35 -2.21 -8.71
N SER A 14 1.22 -1.57 -8.46
CA SER A 14 0.17 -1.35 -9.48
C SER A 14 0.40 -0.15 -10.37
N SER A 15 1.36 0.72 -10.04
CA SER A 15 1.65 1.94 -10.79
C SER A 15 3.15 2.29 -10.78
N ASP A 16 3.60 2.93 -11.85
CA ASP A 16 4.92 3.55 -11.97
C ASP A 16 4.92 5.05 -11.60
N ASP A 17 3.76 5.61 -11.25
CA ASP A 17 3.66 6.99 -10.77
C ASP A 17 4.31 7.11 -9.38
N ASN A 18 5.34 7.94 -9.29
CA ASN A 18 6.05 8.21 -8.03
C ASN A 18 5.12 8.74 -6.93
N THR A 19 4.07 9.48 -7.28
CA THR A 19 3.07 9.97 -6.32
C THR A 19 2.31 8.82 -5.66
N ILE A 20 1.98 7.78 -6.44
CA ILE A 20 1.26 6.60 -5.96
C ILE A 20 2.19 5.74 -5.11
N ARG A 21 3.45 5.60 -5.51
CA ARG A 21 4.48 4.88 -4.76
C ARG A 21 4.79 5.53 -3.42
N ASP A 22 4.99 6.85 -3.40
CA ASP A 22 5.19 7.61 -2.17
C ASP A 22 3.97 7.51 -1.25
N PHE A 23 2.76 7.57 -1.82
CA PHE A 23 1.55 7.38 -1.05
C PHE A 23 1.47 5.98 -0.43
N ALA A 24 1.84 4.93 -1.18
CA ALA A 24 1.86 3.57 -0.67
C ALA A 24 2.88 3.39 0.47
N ILE A 25 4.06 4.02 0.37
CA ILE A 25 5.07 4.01 1.43
C ILE A 25 4.57 4.75 2.67
N LYS A 26 3.94 5.92 2.51
CA LYS A 26 3.31 6.65 3.63
C LYS A 26 2.20 5.84 4.28
N LEU A 27 1.42 5.12 3.49
CA LEU A 27 0.35 4.24 3.98
C LEU A 27 0.92 3.05 4.77
N LEU A 28 2.04 2.47 4.31
CA LEU A 28 2.77 1.42 5.03
C LEU A 28 3.26 1.90 6.39
N ASN A 29 3.84 3.11 6.44
CA ASN A 29 4.37 3.69 7.67
C ASN A 29 3.28 4.25 8.61
N GLY A 30 2.02 4.31 8.16
CA GLY A 30 0.92 4.85 8.94
C GLY A 30 0.84 6.38 8.96
N ASP A 31 1.65 7.07 8.14
CA ASP A 31 1.62 8.52 7.97
C ASP A 31 0.31 9.02 7.35
N VAL A 32 -0.33 8.16 6.56
CA VAL A 32 -1.63 8.41 5.94
C VAL A 32 -2.54 7.19 6.10
N SER A 33 -3.83 7.44 6.22
CA SER A 33 -4.84 6.39 6.30
C SER A 33 -5.55 6.15 4.97
N LEU A 34 -6.13 4.96 4.79
CA LEU A 34 -7.00 4.64 3.65
C LEU A 34 -8.19 5.62 3.52
N ARG A 35 -8.62 6.22 4.63
CA ARG A 35 -9.75 7.15 4.70
C ARG A 35 -9.38 8.56 4.24
N GLU A 36 -8.16 9.01 4.48
CA GLU A 36 -7.68 10.31 3.97
C GLU A 36 -7.45 10.28 2.45
N ALA A 37 -7.24 9.08 1.91
CA ALA A 37 -6.97 8.89 0.50
C ALA A 37 -8.24 8.77 -0.37
N THR A 38 -9.41 8.61 0.24
CA THR A 38 -10.69 8.61 -0.48
C THR A 38 -11.12 9.99 -0.98
N ASP A 39 -10.60 11.08 -0.41
CA ASP A 39 -10.86 12.46 -0.89
C ASP A 39 -9.96 12.86 -2.07
N ASN A 40 -9.01 12.02 -2.46
CA ASN A 40 -8.04 12.31 -3.52
C ASN A 40 -8.26 11.47 -4.79
N ARG A 41 -7.53 11.81 -5.86
CA ARG A 41 -7.44 11.08 -7.15
C ARG A 41 -7.04 9.60 -7.01
N LEU A 42 -6.73 9.14 -5.79
CA LEU A 42 -6.28 7.81 -5.43
C LEU A 42 -7.42 6.87 -5.02
N SER A 43 -8.64 7.38 -4.85
CA SER A 43 -9.81 6.60 -4.42
C SER A 43 -10.10 5.39 -5.33
N SER A 44 -9.99 5.55 -6.64
CA SER A 44 -10.17 4.47 -7.63
C SER A 44 -9.07 3.41 -7.53
N LEU A 45 -7.82 3.84 -7.29
CA LEU A 45 -6.67 2.95 -7.14
C LEU A 45 -6.76 2.14 -5.85
N ILE A 46 -7.22 2.77 -4.76
CA ILE A 46 -7.45 2.08 -3.48
C ILE A 46 -8.56 1.05 -3.63
N ALA A 47 -9.67 1.40 -4.26
CA ALA A 47 -10.76 0.45 -4.52
C ALA A 47 -10.27 -0.74 -5.36
N MET A 48 -9.41 -0.50 -6.36
CA MET A 48 -8.77 -1.54 -7.15
C MET A 48 -7.82 -2.42 -6.31
N ALA A 49 -7.00 -1.82 -5.45
CA ALA A 49 -6.10 -2.55 -4.57
C ALA A 49 -6.86 -3.42 -3.55
N GLU A 50 -7.95 -2.89 -2.96
CA GLU A 50 -8.83 -3.66 -2.08
C GLU A 50 -9.50 -4.83 -2.81
N PHE A 51 -9.95 -4.61 -4.05
CA PHE A 51 -10.53 -5.65 -4.88
C PHE A 51 -9.50 -6.75 -5.19
N GLN A 52 -8.27 -6.37 -5.56
CA GLN A 52 -7.20 -7.32 -5.81
C GLN A 52 -6.85 -8.12 -4.56
N TYR A 53 -6.73 -7.47 -3.40
CA TYR A 53 -6.48 -8.13 -2.12
C TYR A 53 -7.56 -9.18 -1.79
N LYS A 54 -8.84 -8.87 -2.04
CA LYS A 54 -9.97 -9.80 -1.86
C LYS A 54 -9.91 -10.97 -2.84
N LYS A 55 -9.51 -10.73 -4.09
CA LYS A 55 -9.44 -11.76 -5.14
C LYS A 55 -8.25 -12.70 -4.95
N LYS A 56 -7.09 -12.17 -4.57
CA LYS A 56 -5.86 -12.91 -4.35
C LYS A 56 -4.98 -12.16 -3.36
N LYS A 57 -4.74 -12.76 -2.20
CA LYS A 57 -3.78 -12.20 -1.25
C LYS A 57 -2.36 -12.28 -1.85
N PRO A 58 -1.55 -11.20 -1.73
CA PRO A 58 -0.17 -11.25 -2.15
C PRO A 58 0.63 -12.25 -1.31
N ASN A 59 1.77 -12.73 -1.86
CA ASN A 59 2.65 -13.66 -1.17
C ASN A 59 3.22 -13.00 0.10
N SER A 60 3.20 -13.71 1.22
CA SER A 60 3.70 -13.21 2.50
C SER A 60 5.18 -12.83 2.45
N LEU A 61 6.00 -13.53 1.68
CA LEU A 61 7.43 -13.23 1.54
C LEU A 61 7.65 -11.91 0.79
N ASP A 62 6.90 -11.67 -0.28
CA ASP A 62 7.01 -10.43 -1.05
C ASP A 62 6.54 -9.23 -0.23
N ILE A 63 5.46 -9.40 0.54
CA ILE A 63 4.97 -8.35 1.45
C ILE A 63 6.00 -8.10 2.57
N GLN A 64 6.67 -9.14 3.06
CA GLN A 64 7.72 -8.99 4.07
C GLN A 64 8.92 -8.24 3.53
N ASN A 65 9.43 -8.61 2.36
CA ASN A 65 10.53 -7.88 1.71
C ASN A 65 10.18 -6.40 1.49
N PHE A 66 8.95 -6.13 1.06
CA PHE A 66 8.46 -4.75 0.88
C PHE A 66 8.43 -3.97 2.21
N ALA A 67 7.94 -4.59 3.28
CA ALA A 67 7.97 -3.94 4.59
C ALA A 67 9.40 -3.74 5.09
N ASP A 68 10.27 -4.72 4.95
CA ASP A 68 11.67 -4.62 5.35
C ASP A 68 12.42 -3.52 4.57
N GLU A 69 12.03 -3.26 3.31
CA GLU A 69 12.63 -2.23 2.46
C GLU A 69 12.14 -0.81 2.79
N PHE A 70 10.84 -0.63 3.08
CA PHE A 70 10.20 0.70 3.12
C PHE A 70 9.63 1.09 4.47
N MET A 71 9.56 0.18 5.44
CA MET A 71 9.09 0.49 6.78
C MET A 71 10.23 1.20 7.54
N LEU A 72 9.99 2.45 7.91
CA LEU A 72 10.92 3.24 8.70
C LEU A 72 10.86 2.74 10.14
N VAL A 73 11.94 2.09 10.59
CA VAL A 73 12.12 1.78 12.01
C VAL A 73 12.67 3.04 12.68
N GLU A 74 11.87 3.68 13.54
CA GLU A 74 12.39 4.71 14.44
C GLU A 74 13.48 4.07 15.32
N VAL A 75 14.71 4.62 15.27
CA VAL A 75 15.89 4.17 16.03
C VAL A 75 15.92 4.84 17.39
#